data_AF-A0A963SB76-F1
#
_entry.id   AF-A0A963SB76-F1
#
_cell.length_a   1.000
_cell.length_b   1.000
_cell.length_c   1.000
_cell.angle_alpha   90.00
_cell.angle_beta   90.00
_cell.angle_gamma   90.00
#
_symmetry.space_group_name_H-M   'P 1'
#
loop_
_entity.id
_entity.type
_entity.pdbx_description
1 polymer ?
#
loop_
_entity_poly.entity_id
_entity_poly.type
_entity_poly.pdbx_seq_one_letter_code
_entity_poly.pdbx_strand_id
1 'polypeptide(L)' 'MTDYAELIQPDRGQDATAIHLVNSESFAEWSKSLSAGQRASLKAQKFDGGGYQVGIVTDGDGWFAVGGVANPESLSSW' A
#
# COMPACT_ATOMS: atom_id res chain seq x y z
N MET A 1 20.32 -26.04 17.54
CA MET A 1 20.96 -24.77 17.12
C MET A 1 20.21 -24.34 15.88
N THR A 2 19.57 -23.17 15.90
CA THR A 2 18.81 -22.66 14.76
C THR A 2 19.78 -22.23 13.68
N ASP A 3 19.60 -22.71 12.45
CA ASP A 3 20.39 -22.26 11.30
C ASP A 3 19.80 -20.93 10.80
N TYR A 4 20.53 -19.84 11.00
CA TYR A 4 20.09 -18.51 10.63
C TYR A 4 20.18 -18.26 9.12
N ALA A 5 20.91 -19.11 8.36
CA ALA A 5 21.06 -18.96 6.91
C ALA A 5 19.76 -19.28 6.16
N GLU A 6 18.87 -20.11 6.72
CA GLU A 6 17.54 -20.33 6.15
C GLU A 6 16.60 -19.14 6.40
N LEU A 7 16.76 -18.46 7.53
CA LEU A 7 15.88 -17.37 7.98
C LEU A 7 16.20 -16.01 7.34
N ILE A 8 17.44 -15.81 6.89
CA ILE A 8 17.88 -14.56 6.28
C ILE A 8 18.32 -14.86 4.85
N GLN A 9 17.45 -14.54 3.89
CA GLN A 9 17.75 -14.68 2.47
C GLN A 9 18.23 -13.33 1.90
N PRO A 10 19.30 -13.31 1.08
CA PRO A 10 19.65 -12.11 0.34
C PRO A 10 18.57 -11.79 -0.68
N ASP A 11 18.42 -10.52 -1.02
CA ASP A 11 17.54 -10.11 -2.11
C ASP A 11 17.95 -10.81 -3.41
N ARG A 12 16.98 -11.46 -4.06
CA ARG A 12 17.15 -12.20 -5.31
C ARG A 12 16.68 -11.42 -6.54
N GLY A 13 16.45 -10.12 -6.40
CA GLY A 13 15.89 -9.26 -7.44
C GLY A 13 14.41 -9.52 -7.66
N GLN A 14 13.68 -9.79 -6.59
CA GLN A 14 12.23 -9.95 -6.66
C GLN A 14 11.57 -8.59 -6.88
N ASP A 15 10.47 -8.54 -7.63
CA ASP A 15 9.72 -7.30 -7.83
C ASP A 15 9.18 -6.77 -6.51
N ALA A 16 9.37 -5.48 -6.26
CA ALA A 16 8.85 -4.82 -5.06
C ALA A 16 7.35 -4.56 -5.19
N THR A 17 6.59 -4.84 -4.14
CA THR A 17 5.18 -4.44 -4.06
C THR A 17 5.08 -2.93 -3.87
N ALA A 18 4.32 -2.26 -4.75
CA ALA A 18 4.10 -0.82 -4.65
C ALA A 18 3.31 -0.45 -3.37
N ILE A 19 3.74 0.65 -2.73
CA ILE A 19 3.01 1.29 -1.64
C ILE A 19 2.65 2.71 -2.09
N HIS A 20 1.36 2.95 -2.31
CA HIS A 20 0.85 4.27 -2.67
C HIS A 20 0.59 5.08 -1.40
N LEU A 21 1.01 6.33 -1.37
CA LEU A 21 0.73 7.23 -0.25
C LEU A 21 -0.35 8.23 -0.65
N VAL A 22 -1.36 8.35 0.19
CA VAL A 22 -2.45 9.31 0.02
C VAL A 22 -2.74 10.00 1.35
N ASN A 23 -3.47 11.11 1.28
CA ASN A 23 -4.10 11.73 2.44
C ASN A 23 -5.60 11.92 2.14
N SER A 24 -6.36 12.37 3.15
CA SER A 24 -7.82 12.55 3.00
C SER A 24 -8.20 13.53 1.88
N GLU A 25 -7.32 14.49 1.54
CA GLU A 25 -7.55 15.48 0.49
C GLU A 25 -7.34 14.90 -0.93
N SER A 26 -6.26 14.14 -1.12
CA SER A 26 -5.87 13.56 -2.41
C SER A 26 -6.53 12.22 -2.71
N PHE A 27 -7.05 11.51 -1.70
CA PHE A 27 -7.64 10.18 -1.87
C PHE A 27 -8.77 10.16 -2.90
N ALA A 28 -9.66 11.15 -2.86
CA ALA A 28 -10.80 11.22 -3.78
C ALA A 28 -10.35 11.34 -5.25
N GLU A 29 -9.30 12.09 -5.53
CA GLU A 29 -8.75 12.23 -6.88
C GLU A 29 -7.99 10.97 -7.29
N TRP A 30 -7.11 10.47 -6.43
CA TRP A 30 -6.34 9.25 -6.68
C TRP A 30 -7.24 8.04 -6.94
N SER A 31 -8.33 7.89 -6.17
CA SER A 31 -9.27 6.77 -6.31
C SER A 31 -9.92 6.68 -7.69
N LYS A 32 -9.95 7.78 -8.47
CA LYS A 32 -10.48 7.79 -9.85
C LYS A 32 -9.57 7.06 -10.84
N SER A 33 -8.28 6.93 -10.53
CA SER A 33 -7.34 6.14 -11.34
C SER A 33 -7.55 4.62 -11.19
N LEU A 34 -8.24 4.21 -10.12
CA LEU A 34 -8.48 2.80 -9.80
C LEU A 34 -9.69 2.22 -10.56
N SER A 35 -9.62 0.93 -10.83
CA SER A 35 -10.74 0.17 -11.37
C SER A 35 -11.93 0.13 -10.38
N ALA A 36 -13.11 -0.27 -10.86
CA ALA A 36 -14.29 -0.41 -10.00
C ALA A 36 -14.08 -1.45 -8.87
N GLY A 37 -13.41 -2.56 -9.18
CA GLY A 37 -13.11 -3.61 -8.19
C GLY A 37 -12.13 -3.16 -7.11
N GLN A 38 -11.08 -2.43 -7.51
CA GLN A 38 -10.09 -1.88 -6.59
C GLN A 38 -10.73 -0.87 -5.62
N ARG A 39 -11.59 0.02 -6.11
CA ARG A 39 -12.38 0.95 -5.26
C ARG A 39 -13.33 0.22 -4.31
N ALA A 40 -13.97 -0.85 -4.78
CA ALA A 40 -14.85 -1.67 -3.94
C ALA A 40 -14.08 -2.35 -2.80
N SER A 41 -12.86 -2.84 -3.06
CA SER A 41 -11.98 -3.42 -2.03
C SER A 41 -11.64 -2.40 -0.94
N LEU A 42 -11.24 -1.18 -1.31
CA LEU A 42 -10.94 -0.12 -0.35
C LEU A 42 -12.17 0.27 0.47
N LYS A 43 -13.33 0.39 -0.19
CA LYS A 43 -14.59 0.67 0.50
C LYS A 43 -14.97 -0.44 1.49
N ALA A 44 -14.76 -1.70 1.14
CA ALA A 44 -15.02 -2.83 2.05
C ALA A 44 -14.12 -2.79 3.30
N GLN A 45 -12.91 -2.26 3.16
CA GLN A 45 -11.97 -2.01 4.25
C GLN A 45 -12.27 -0.72 5.03
N LYS A 46 -13.26 0.07 4.62
CA LYS A 46 -13.57 1.41 5.16
C LYS A 46 -12.37 2.37 5.08
N PHE A 47 -11.55 2.22 4.05
CA PHE A 47 -10.43 3.12 3.80
C PHE A 47 -10.94 4.43 3.20
N ASP A 48 -10.56 5.55 3.81
CA ASP A 48 -10.92 6.91 3.38
C ASP A 48 -9.71 7.84 3.16
N GLY A 49 -8.49 7.29 3.27
CA GLY A 49 -7.26 8.05 3.13
C GLY A 49 -6.84 8.80 4.41
N GLY A 50 -7.52 8.55 5.53
CA GLY A 50 -7.14 9.09 6.84
C GLY A 50 -5.73 8.67 7.25
N GLY A 51 -5.06 9.53 8.02
CA GLY A 51 -3.74 9.23 8.57
C GLY A 51 -3.74 7.92 9.37
N TYR A 52 -2.65 7.15 9.25
CA TYR A 52 -2.44 5.84 9.89
C TYR A 52 -3.37 4.71 9.39
N GLN A 53 -4.05 4.91 8.26
CA GLN A 53 -4.79 3.84 7.60
C GLN A 53 -3.91 3.07 6.62
N VAL A 54 -4.21 1.79 6.47
CA VAL A 54 -3.63 0.94 5.42
C VAL A 54 -4.76 0.22 4.71
N GLY A 55 -4.78 0.30 3.39
CA GLY A 55 -5.64 -0.47 2.52
C GLY A 55 -4.83 -1.44 1.67
N ILE A 56 -5.32 -2.67 1.51
CA ILE A 56 -4.73 -3.66 0.60
C ILE A 56 -5.64 -3.78 -0.62
N VAL A 57 -5.09 -3.51 -1.80
CA VAL A 57 -5.85 -3.52 -3.05
C VAL A 57 -5.41 -4.71 -3.89
N THR A 58 -6.36 -5.56 -4.25
CA THR A 58 -6.13 -6.67 -5.17
C THR A 58 -5.98 -6.14 -6.59
N ASP A 59 -4.95 -6.59 -7.29
CA ASP A 59 -4.67 -6.22 -8.68
C ASP A 59 -4.34 -7.46 -9.51
N GLY A 60 -5.36 -8.02 -10.17
CA GLY A 60 -5.27 -9.32 -10.82
C GLY A 60 -4.91 -10.42 -9.82
N ASP A 61 -3.82 -11.14 -10.08
CA ASP A 61 -3.26 -12.16 -9.19
C ASP A 61 -2.34 -11.59 -8.10
N GLY A 62 -2.05 -10.28 -8.18
CA GLY A 62 -1.20 -9.55 -7.25
C GLY A 62 -1.98 -8.62 -6.32
N TRP A 63 -1.23 -7.77 -5.63
CA TRP A 63 -1.78 -6.75 -4.76
C TRP A 63 -0.80 -5.59 -4.61
N PHE A 64 -1.32 -4.45 -4.18
CA PHE A 64 -0.51 -3.32 -3.71
C PHE A 64 -1.11 -2.74 -2.44
N ALA A 65 -0.30 -2.01 -1.68
CA ALA A 65 -0.74 -1.32 -0.48
C ALA A 65 -1.03 0.16 -0.77
N VAL A 66 -1.96 0.74 -0.02
CA VAL A 66 -2.14 2.19 0.09
C VAL A 66 -2.05 2.59 1.56
N GLY A 67 -1.17 3.54 1.86
CA GLY A 67 -1.00 4.14 3.18
C GLY A 67 -1.64 5.52 3.23
N GLY A 68 -2.58 5.70 4.15
CA GLY A 68 -3.11 7.02 4.50
C GLY A 68 -2.17 7.71 5.49
N VAL A 69 -1.68 8.89 5.14
CA VAL A 69 -0.73 9.65 5.95
C VAL A 69 -1.20 11.10 6.11
N ALA A 70 -0.80 11.74 7.22
CA ALA A 70 -1.22 13.11 7.49
C ALA A 70 -0.67 14.11 6.46
N ASN A 71 0.61 13.98 6.10
CA ASN A 71 1.23 14.76 5.03
C ASN A 71 2.24 13.89 4.26
N PRO A 72 1.92 13.48 3.02
CA PRO A 72 2.82 12.70 2.17
C PRO A 72 4.15 13.41 1.90
N GLU A 73 4.15 14.74 1.78
CA GLU A 73 5.33 15.53 1.46
C GLU A 73 6.33 15.66 2.62
N SER A 74 5.87 15.40 3.85
CA SER A 74 6.72 15.45 5.04
C SER A 74 7.44 14.13 5.33
N LEU A 75 7.21 13.08 4.53
CA LEU A 75 7.89 11.80 4.68
C LEU A 75 9.26 11.84 4.01
N SER A 76 10.29 11.56 4.79
CA SER A 76 11.64 11.30 4.27
C SER A 76 11.88 9.80 4.17
N SER A 77 12.81 9.40 3.29
CA SER A 77 13.41 8.07 3.38
C SER A 77 14.01 7.88 4.78
N TRP A 78 13.75 6.72 5.38
CA TRP A 78 14.45 6.28 6.59
C TRP A 78 15.78 5.64 6.22
#